data_AF-A0A940IZR9-F1
#
_entry.id   AF-A0A940IZR9-F1
#
_cell.length_a   1.000
_cell.length_b   1.000
_cell.length_c   1.000
_cell.angle_alpha   90.00
_cell.angle_beta   90.00
_cell.angle_gamma   90.00
#
_symmetry.space_group_name_H-M   'P 1'
#
loop_
_entity.id
_entity.type
_entity.pdbx_description
1 polymer ?
#
loop_
_entity_poly.entity_id
_entity_poly.type
_entity_poly.pdbx_seq_one_letter_code
_entity_poly.pdbx_strand_id
1 'polypeptide(L)'
;MTSLPNVKKPCAQCPFRKDTLKGWLGSERMTEILEQQSFVCHKKQHLQCAGHMLINGDKNDFVRLAGRLNIELELTGKELVFDTQKECIEHHEF
;
A
#
# COMPACT_ATOMS: atom_id res chain seq x y z
N MET A 1 -22.28 -3.97 -10.29
CA MET A 1 -20.82 -4.09 -10.48
C MET A 1 -20.26 -4.91 -9.35
N THR A 2 -19.47 -5.93 -9.64
CA THR A 2 -18.84 -6.77 -8.61
C THR A 2 -17.75 -5.94 -7.93
N SER A 3 -17.83 -5.77 -6.61
CA SER A 3 -16.78 -5.06 -5.86
C SER A 3 -15.48 -5.86 -5.94
N LEU A 4 -14.42 -5.24 -6.44
CA LEU A 4 -13.09 -5.84 -6.42
C LEU A 4 -12.60 -5.98 -4.97
N PRO A 5 -11.78 -7.00 -4.66
CA PRO A 5 -11.30 -7.26 -3.31
C PRO A 5 -10.14 -6.31 -2.95
N ASN A 6 -10.37 -5.00 -2.96
CA ASN A 6 -9.35 -3.99 -2.67
C ASN A 6 -9.86 -2.87 -1.77
N VAL A 7 -9.01 -2.39 -0.86
CA VAL A 7 -9.29 -1.17 -0.10
C VAL A 7 -9.07 0.02 -1.03
N LYS A 8 -10.01 0.97 -1.04
CA LYS A 8 -9.98 2.16 -1.92
C LYS A 8 -9.09 3.30 -1.43
N LYS A 9 -8.84 3.38 -0.11
CA LYS A 9 -8.05 4.45 0.52
C LYS A 9 -7.18 3.88 1.66
N PRO A 10 -5.94 4.35 1.88
CA PRO A 10 -5.15 3.99 3.04
C PRO A 10 -5.92 4.16 4.35
N CYS A 11 -5.76 3.22 5.27
CA CYS A 11 -6.40 3.28 6.58
C CYS A 11 -5.91 4.51 7.38
N ALA A 12 -6.66 4.93 8.40
CA ALA A 12 -6.24 6.03 9.28
C ALA A 12 -4.85 5.77 9.91
N GLN A 13 -4.62 4.54 10.39
CA GLN A 13 -3.36 4.07 10.96
C GLN A 13 -2.65 3.15 9.96
N CYS A 14 -2.35 3.65 8.78
CA CYS A 14 -1.67 2.87 7.74
C CYS A 14 -0.17 3.17 7.79
N PRO A 15 0.71 2.16 7.87
CA PRO A 15 2.15 2.42 7.98
C PRO A 15 2.73 3.03 6.69
N PHE A 16 2.03 2.92 5.56
CA PHE A 16 2.41 3.58 4.32
C PHE A 16 2.10 5.09 4.29
N ARG A 17 1.44 5.65 5.30
CA ARG A 17 1.09 7.08 5.31
C ARG A 17 2.23 7.95 5.85
N LYS A 18 2.42 9.12 5.23
CA LYS A 18 3.38 10.17 5.61
C LYS A 18 3.13 10.70 7.03
N ASP A 19 1.89 10.67 7.50
CA ASP A 19 1.47 11.16 8.82
C ASP A 19 1.44 10.07 9.91
N THR A 20 2.02 8.90 9.64
CA THR A 20 2.16 7.83 10.62
C THR A 20 3.30 8.08 11.61
N LEU A 21 3.29 7.40 12.75
CA LEU A 21 4.35 7.51 13.76
C LEU A 21 5.72 7.07 13.18
N LYS A 22 6.74 7.92 13.31
CA LYS A 22 8.12 7.61 12.90
C LYS A 22 8.63 6.39 13.66
N GLY A 23 9.30 5.46 12.97
CA GLY A 23 9.82 4.22 13.56
C GLY A 23 8.76 3.17 13.88
N TRP A 24 7.46 3.41 13.62
CA TRP A 24 6.38 2.55 14.14
C TRP A 24 6.51 1.06 13.83
N LEU A 25 6.82 0.71 12.59
CA LEU A 25 6.88 -0.69 12.16
C LEU A 25 8.29 -1.29 12.22
N GLY A 26 9.32 -0.44 12.18
CA GLY A 26 10.70 -0.84 11.91
C GLY A 26 11.01 -0.95 10.41
N SER A 27 12.22 -0.54 10.01
CA SER A 27 12.67 -0.49 8.62
C SER A 27 12.77 -1.88 7.99
N GLU A 28 13.26 -2.88 8.73
CA GLU A 28 13.33 -4.28 8.27
C GLU A 28 11.95 -4.79 7.87
N ARG A 29 10.97 -4.67 8.78
CA ARG A 29 9.60 -5.12 8.52
C ARG A 29 8.92 -4.34 7.40
N MET A 30 9.16 -3.03 7.30
CA MET A 30 8.64 -2.24 6.18
C MET A 30 9.23 -2.71 4.84
N THR A 31 10.52 -3.03 4.81
CA THR A 31 11.21 -3.56 3.64
C THR A 31 10.59 -4.89 3.20
N GLU A 32 10.46 -5.85 4.11
CA GLU A 32 9.82 -7.16 3.84
C GLU A 32 8.41 -7.03 3.24
N ILE A 33 7.64 -6.03 3.69
CA ILE A 33 6.29 -5.80 3.18
C ILE A 33 6.34 -5.19 1.78
N LEU A 34 7.22 -4.21 1.54
CA LEU A 34 7.33 -3.52 0.24
C LEU A 34 7.87 -4.42 -0.87
N GLU A 35 8.65 -5.44 -0.52
CA GLU A 35 9.18 -6.44 -1.46
C GLU A 35 8.14 -7.48 -1.90
N GLN A 36 6.99 -7.57 -1.22
CA GLN A 36 5.93 -8.50 -1.62
C GLN A 36 5.26 -8.05 -2.93
N GLN A 37 4.97 -9.03 -3.79
CA GLN A 37 4.24 -8.79 -5.05
C GLN A 37 2.81 -8.29 -4.80
N SER A 38 2.19 -8.71 -3.71
CA SER A 38 0.90 -8.21 -3.25
C SER A 38 0.82 -8.26 -1.73
N PHE A 39 -0.05 -7.43 -1.14
CA PHE A 39 -0.18 -7.36 0.30
C PHE A 39 -1.64 -7.16 0.69
N VAL A 40 -2.12 -8.04 1.57
CA VAL A 40 -3.46 -7.97 2.13
C VAL A 40 -3.53 -6.92 3.23
N CYS A 41 -4.65 -6.19 3.30
CA CYS A 41 -4.85 -5.19 4.35
C CYS A 41 -4.92 -5.85 5.73
N HIS A 42 -4.08 -5.43 6.67
CA HIS A 42 -4.13 -5.91 8.06
C HIS A 42 -5.53 -5.74 8.69
N LYS A 43 -6.19 -4.58 8.45
CA LYS A 43 -7.51 -4.29 9.04
C LYS A 43 -8.67 -4.97 8.32
N LYS A 44 -8.51 -5.29 7.03
CA LYS A 44 -9.53 -5.92 6.18
C LYS A 44 -8.89 -7.08 5.43
N GLN A 45 -8.68 -8.19 6.12
CA GLN A 45 -7.87 -9.33 5.66
C GLN A 45 -8.41 -10.07 4.42
N HIS A 46 -9.60 -9.69 3.93
CA HIS A 46 -10.17 -10.20 2.68
C HIS A 46 -9.97 -9.23 1.51
N LEU A 47 -9.25 -8.12 1.69
CA LEU A 47 -9.01 -7.08 0.68
C LEU A 47 -7.52 -6.75 0.52
N GLN A 48 -7.11 -6.40 -0.69
CA GLN A 48 -5.80 -5.85 -1.01
C GLN A 48 -5.57 -4.47 -0.38
N CYS A 49 -4.35 -4.23 0.10
CA CYS A 49 -3.98 -3.03 0.84
C CYS A 49 -3.82 -1.80 -0.07
N ALA A 50 -4.60 -0.75 0.19
CA ALA A 50 -4.52 0.52 -0.54
C ALA A 50 -3.13 1.16 -0.49
N GLY A 51 -2.52 1.23 0.69
CA GLY A 51 -1.19 1.85 0.86
C GLY A 51 -0.10 1.13 0.06
N HIS A 52 -0.11 -0.21 0.11
CA HIS A 52 0.84 -1.03 -0.66
C HIS A 52 0.63 -0.91 -2.17
N MET A 53 -0.63 -0.92 -2.65
CA MET A 53 -0.93 -0.69 -4.07
C MET A 53 -0.48 0.71 -4.54
N LEU A 54 -0.72 1.75 -3.73
CA LEU A 54 -0.39 3.13 -4.07
C LEU A 54 1.13 3.41 -4.09
N ILE A 55 1.90 2.78 -3.20
CA ILE A 55 3.36 2.98 -3.16
C ILE A 55 4.08 2.14 -4.23
N ASN A 56 3.61 0.92 -4.52
CA ASN A 56 4.27 0.03 -5.47
C ASN A 56 3.79 0.20 -6.92
N GLY A 57 2.61 0.76 -7.16
CA GLY A 57 2.07 0.94 -8.51
C GLY A 57 2.09 -0.37 -9.30
N ASP A 58 2.62 -0.35 -10.52
CA ASP A 58 2.72 -1.54 -11.40
C ASP A 58 3.66 -2.65 -10.89
N LYS A 59 4.47 -2.39 -9.85
CA LYS A 59 5.22 -3.45 -9.16
C LYS A 59 4.30 -4.31 -8.29
N ASN A 60 3.10 -3.82 -7.95
CA ASN A 60 2.09 -4.62 -7.28
C ASN A 60 1.31 -5.45 -8.31
N ASP A 61 1.23 -6.76 -8.11
CA ASP A 61 0.62 -7.70 -9.04
C ASP A 61 -0.87 -7.46 -9.25
N PHE A 62 -1.59 -7.00 -8.21
CA PHE A 62 -3.01 -6.69 -8.31
C PHE A 62 -3.26 -5.43 -9.13
N VAL A 63 -2.46 -4.38 -8.94
CA VAL A 63 -2.50 -3.16 -9.77
C VAL A 63 -2.14 -3.49 -11.21
N ARG A 64 -1.05 -4.24 -11.43
CA ARG A 64 -0.60 -4.65 -12.76
C ARG A 64 -1.65 -5.47 -13.50
N LEU A 65 -2.30 -6.42 -12.83
CA LEU A 65 -3.36 -7.23 -13.42
C LEU A 65 -4.59 -6.38 -13.77
N ALA A 66 -5.03 -5.50 -12.86
CA ALA A 66 -6.14 -4.60 -13.11
C ALA A 66 -5.88 -3.69 -14.33
N GLY A 67 -4.68 -3.13 -14.43
CA GLY A 67 -4.27 -2.34 -15.59
C GLY A 67 -4.30 -3.13 -16.91
N ARG A 68 -3.81 -4.38 -16.92
CA ARG A 68 -3.86 -5.26 -18.11
C ARG A 68 -5.28 -5.60 -18.54
N LEU A 69 -6.21 -5.69 -17.59
CA LEU A 69 -7.62 -5.96 -17.85
C LEU A 69 -8.44 -4.69 -18.10
N ASN A 70 -7.79 -3.50 -18.10
CA ASN A 70 -8.44 -2.21 -18.18
C ASN A 70 -9.55 -2.02 -17.11
N ILE A 71 -9.26 -2.47 -15.89
CA ILE A 71 -10.15 -2.38 -14.73
C ILE A 71 -9.66 -1.27 -13.81
N GLU A 72 -10.55 -0.32 -13.49
CA GLU A 72 -10.25 0.76 -12.55
C GLU A 72 -10.35 0.29 -11.10
N LEU A 73 -9.28 0.48 -10.33
CA LEU A 73 -9.23 0.10 -8.91
C LEU A 73 -9.83 1.15 -7.96
N GLU A 74 -10.11 2.36 -8.47
CA GLU A 74 -10.64 3.51 -7.71
C GLU A 74 -9.80 3.82 -6.45
N LEU A 75 -8.47 3.75 -6.58
CA LEU A 75 -7.56 4.06 -5.48
C LEU A 75 -7.49 5.57 -5.27
N THR A 76 -7.58 6.00 -4.01
CA THR A 76 -7.53 7.40 -3.56
C THR A 76 -6.58 7.53 -2.38
N GLY A 77 -6.16 8.75 -2.04
CA GLY A 77 -5.27 8.98 -0.90
C GLY A 77 -3.79 8.82 -1.22
N LYS A 78 -3.37 8.96 -2.49
CA LYS A 78 -1.96 8.93 -2.89
C LYS A 78 -1.16 10.04 -2.20
N GLU A 79 -1.79 11.20 -1.99
CA GLU A 79 -1.25 12.35 -1.27
C GLU A 79 -0.91 12.04 0.20
N LEU A 80 -1.56 11.04 0.79
CA LEU A 80 -1.30 10.60 2.15
C LEU A 80 -0.13 9.61 2.24
N VAL A 81 0.27 8.97 1.13
CA VAL A 81 1.26 7.90 1.07
C VAL A 81 2.63 8.46 0.70
N PHE A 82 3.70 7.81 1.16
CA PHE A 82 5.06 8.14 0.73
C PHE A 82 5.22 8.12 -0.79
N ASP A 83 6.06 9.00 -1.33
CA ASP A 83 6.24 9.10 -2.77
C ASP A 83 7.17 7.99 -3.26
N THR A 84 8.14 7.60 -2.43
CA THR A 84 9.06 6.51 -2.71
C THR A 84 9.09 5.44 -1.61
N GLN A 85 9.42 4.20 -2.00
CA GLN A 85 9.67 3.11 -1.05
C GLN A 85 10.79 3.46 -0.06
N LYS A 86 11.82 4.16 -0.55
CA LYS A 86 12.98 4.58 0.25
C LYS A 86 12.55 5.52 1.39
N GLU A 87 11.78 6.56 1.10
CA GLU A 87 11.24 7.48 2.12
C GLU A 87 10.40 6.73 3.16
N CYS A 88 9.58 5.77 2.70
CA CYS A 88 8.75 4.95 3.59
C CYS A 88 9.61 4.08 4.54
N ILE A 89 10.70 3.49 4.05
CA ILE A 89 11.62 2.68 4.85
C ILE A 89 12.38 3.56 5.84
N GLU A 90 12.94 4.69 5.38
CA GLU A 90 13.66 5.66 6.22
C GLU A 90 12.77 6.25 7.33
N HIS A 91 11.48 6.49 7.04
CA HIS A 91 10.53 6.93 8.08
C HIS A 91 10.32 5.88 9.18
N HIS A 92 10.55 4.61 8.87
CA HIS A 92 10.47 3.50 9.82
C HIS A 92 11.81 3.07 10.40
N GLU A 93 12.89 3.82 10.12
CA GLU A 93 14.17 3.68 10.79
C GLU A 93 14.12 4.33 12.19
N PHE A 94 14.73 3.68 13.19
CA PHE A 94 14.83 4.15 14.58
C PHE A 94 16.07 5.00 14.79
#